data_AF-A0A9I9DWA5-F1
#
_entry.id   AF-A0A9I9DWA5-F1
#
_cell.length_a   1.000
_cell.length_b   1.000
_cell.length_c   1.000
_cell.angle_alpha   90.00
_cell.angle_beta   90.00
_cell.angle_gamma   90.00
#
_symmetry.space_group_name_H-M   'P 1'
#
loop_
_entity.id
_entity.type
_entity.pdbx_description
1 polymer ?
#
loop_
_entity_poly.entity_id
_entity_poly.type
_entity_poly.pdbx_seq_one_letter_code
_entity_poly.pdbx_strand_id
1 'polypeptide(L)'
;MASVKSIADTPNLTSIPSSFIFATDDSFDDVTADASPQGAEDSIPIIDLSLLINGTPQQRAKVVNELGKACEDWGFFMVVNHGVEEKLMKDLMEICIEFFELKEEEKREYETKHVLDPIRYGTSFNPKVEKAFFWRDYLKIKVHPKFHAPTKPTRFRFFLMLLLLNFLSIWGKKLTFS
;
A
#
# COMPACT_ATOMS: atom_id res chain seq x y z
N MET A 1 2.55 4.92 21.91
CA MET A 1 2.70 6.29 21.32
C MET A 1 1.32 6.75 20.85
N ALA A 2 1.01 8.04 20.83
CA ALA A 2 -0.23 8.53 20.22
C ALA A 2 -0.22 8.26 18.70
N SER A 3 -1.38 7.97 18.10
CA SER A 3 -1.48 7.78 16.64
C SER A 3 -1.32 9.11 15.91
N VAL A 4 -0.80 9.11 14.68
CA VAL A 4 -0.65 10.35 13.89
C VAL A 4 -2.01 10.98 13.63
N LYS A 5 -3.04 10.16 13.38
CA LYS A 5 -4.43 10.64 13.29
C LYS A 5 -4.86 11.39 14.55
N SER A 6 -4.56 10.86 15.75
CA SER A 6 -4.90 11.56 17.01
C SER A 6 -4.18 12.91 17.18
N ILE A 7 -2.95 13.02 16.67
CA ILE A 7 -2.22 14.30 16.66
C ILE A 7 -2.86 15.26 15.66
N ALA A 8 -3.19 14.77 14.45
CA ALA A 8 -3.81 15.57 13.39
C ALA A 8 -5.22 16.06 13.78
N ASP A 9 -5.99 15.27 14.51
CA ASP A 9 -7.34 15.60 14.98
C ASP A 9 -7.32 16.51 16.22
N THR A 10 -6.14 16.85 16.78
CA THR A 10 -6.03 17.74 17.94
C THR A 10 -6.47 19.16 17.57
N PRO A 11 -7.44 19.76 18.30
CA PRO A 11 -7.88 21.12 18.02
C PRO A 11 -6.74 22.12 18.15
N ASN A 12 -6.66 23.06 17.21
CA ASN A 12 -5.66 24.15 17.20
C ASN A 12 -4.20 23.67 17.10
N LEU A 13 -3.92 22.57 16.38
CA LEU A 13 -2.55 22.19 16.08
C LEU A 13 -1.87 23.27 15.22
N THR A 14 -0.94 24.03 15.82
CA THR A 14 -0.23 25.13 15.14
C THR A 14 1.09 24.71 14.50
N SER A 15 1.64 23.57 14.89
CA SER A 15 2.90 23.05 14.34
C SER A 15 2.99 21.53 14.50
N ILE A 16 3.59 20.86 13.52
CA ILE A 16 3.93 19.43 13.59
C ILE A 16 5.01 19.21 14.67
N PRO A 17 4.90 18.17 15.52
CA PRO A 17 5.94 17.86 16.50
C PRO A 17 7.30 17.61 15.84
N SER A 18 8.37 18.08 16.48
CA SER A 18 9.74 17.99 15.93
C SER A 18 10.20 16.58 15.59
N SER A 19 9.65 15.56 16.25
CA SER A 19 9.92 14.15 15.95
C SER A 19 9.49 13.73 14.53
N PHE A 20 8.65 14.50 13.84
CA PHE A 20 8.20 14.24 12.46
C PHE A 20 8.82 15.21 11.44
N ILE A 21 9.68 16.12 11.88
CA ILE A 21 10.36 17.06 10.99
C ILE A 21 11.65 16.41 10.53
N PHE A 22 11.78 16.17 9.22
CA PHE A 22 13.05 15.74 8.64
C PHE A 22 14.06 16.87 8.78
N ALA A 23 15.17 16.60 9.47
CA ALA A 23 16.33 17.47 9.39
C ALA A 23 16.83 17.42 7.95
N THR A 24 16.81 18.55 7.26
CA THR A 24 17.49 18.73 5.98
C THR A 24 18.98 18.65 6.25
N ASP A 25 19.54 17.44 6.24
CA ASP A 25 20.96 17.31 5.87
C ASP A 25 21.02 17.78 4.40
N ASP A 26 21.87 18.77 4.09
CA ASP A 26 21.99 19.55 2.83
C ASP A 26 22.27 18.73 1.55
N SER A 27 21.55 17.63 1.28
CA SER A 27 21.77 16.79 0.11
C SER A 27 20.52 16.13 -0.48
N PHE A 28 19.32 16.57 -0.13
CA PHE A 28 18.15 16.27 -0.94
C PHE A 28 17.89 17.48 -1.83
N ASP A 29 18.24 17.35 -3.11
CA ASP A 29 17.79 18.28 -4.14
C ASP A 29 16.26 18.38 -4.00
N ASP A 30 15.82 19.56 -3.58
CA ASP A 30 14.43 19.96 -3.58
C ASP A 30 13.95 19.75 -5.01
N VAL A 31 13.18 18.69 -5.25
CA VAL A 31 12.48 18.50 -6.51
C VAL A 31 11.34 19.51 -6.49
N THR A 32 11.70 20.78 -6.69
CA THR A 32 10.76 21.80 -7.10
C THR A 32 10.10 21.23 -8.34
N ALA A 33 8.78 21.05 -8.28
CA ALA A 33 7.94 20.78 -9.43
C ALA A 33 7.96 22.03 -10.33
N ASP A 34 9.10 22.31 -10.94
CA ASP A 34 9.24 23.31 -11.99
C ASP A 34 9.00 22.61 -13.32
N ALA A 35 7.91 23.02 -13.96
CA ALA A 35 7.49 22.54 -15.25
C ALA A 35 8.48 23.02 -16.32
N SER A 36 9.45 22.18 -16.67
CA SER A 36 10.23 22.37 -17.90
C SER A 36 9.44 21.86 -19.10
N PRO A 37 9.17 22.69 -20.12
CA PRO A 37 8.54 22.25 -21.36
C PRO A 37 9.63 21.79 -22.33
N GLN A 38 9.63 20.50 -22.68
CA GLN A 38 9.81 19.94 -24.05
C GLN A 38 10.49 18.57 -24.05
N GLY A 39 9.80 17.60 -24.65
CA GLY A 39 10.41 16.43 -25.28
C GLY A 39 9.93 15.08 -24.74
N ALA A 40 8.74 14.64 -25.18
CA ALA A 40 8.06 13.38 -24.79
C ALA A 40 7.92 13.22 -23.27
N GLU A 41 6.70 13.41 -22.76
CA GLU A 41 6.40 13.11 -21.36
C GLU A 41 6.84 11.67 -21.05
N ASP A 42 7.92 11.52 -20.29
CA ASP A 42 8.25 10.28 -19.61
C ASP A 42 7.15 10.04 -18.57
N SER A 43 6.02 9.53 -19.05
CA SER A 43 4.88 9.16 -18.24
C SER A 43 5.11 7.76 -17.67
N ILE A 44 4.70 7.55 -16.42
CA ILE A 44 4.77 6.23 -15.78
C ILE A 44 4.12 5.18 -16.70
N PRO A 45 4.83 4.08 -17.03
CA PRO A 45 4.29 3.06 -17.94
C PRO A 45 2.95 2.50 -17.45
N ILE A 46 1.97 2.40 -18.35
CA ILE A 46 0.67 1.79 -18.10
C ILE A 46 0.60 0.46 -18.84
N ILE A 47 0.40 -0.63 -18.11
CA ILE A 47 0.35 -1.99 -18.65
C ILE A 47 -1.08 -2.52 -18.62
N ASP A 48 -1.59 -2.92 -19.78
CA ASP A 48 -2.88 -3.58 -19.92
C ASP A 48 -2.76 -5.09 -19.70
N LEU A 49 -3.29 -5.58 -18.57
CA LEU A 49 -3.23 -6.99 -18.21
C LEU A 49 -4.32 -7.84 -18.88
N SER A 50 -5.30 -7.26 -19.58
CA SER A 50 -6.32 -8.03 -20.28
C SER A 50 -5.72 -8.96 -21.34
N LEU A 51 -4.66 -8.49 -22.01
CA LEU A 51 -3.91 -9.26 -23.01
C LEU A 51 -3.03 -10.34 -22.37
N LEU A 52 -2.62 -10.15 -21.12
CA LEU A 52 -1.91 -11.18 -20.36
C LEU A 52 -2.85 -12.32 -19.95
N ILE A 53 -4.08 -11.98 -19.56
CA ILE A 53 -5.08 -12.92 -19.04
C ILE A 53 -5.82 -13.65 -20.18
N ASN A 54 -6.24 -12.91 -21.21
CA ASN A 54 -7.15 -13.40 -22.26
C ASN A 54 -6.55 -13.40 -23.68
N GLY A 55 -5.30 -12.96 -23.85
CA GLY A 55 -4.67 -12.78 -25.17
C GLY A 55 -4.07 -14.04 -25.79
N THR A 56 -3.79 -13.95 -27.09
CA THR A 56 -3.03 -14.96 -27.84
C THR A 56 -1.61 -15.10 -27.28
N PRO A 57 -0.87 -16.20 -27.57
CA PRO A 57 0.53 -16.33 -27.16
C PRO A 57 1.41 -15.13 -27.58
N GLN A 58 1.16 -14.56 -28.76
CA GLN A 58 1.89 -13.39 -29.27
C GLN A 58 1.57 -12.12 -28.48
N GLN A 59 0.29 -11.89 -28.15
CA GLN A 59 -0.12 -10.75 -27.32
C GLN A 59 0.46 -10.86 -25.90
N ARG A 60 0.42 -12.06 -25.32
CA ARG A 60 1.04 -12.33 -24.01
C ARG A 60 2.54 -12.06 -24.01
N ALA A 61 3.25 -12.51 -25.04
CA ALA A 61 4.68 -12.26 -25.18
C ALA A 61 5.00 -10.75 -25.29
N LYS A 62 4.14 -9.97 -25.98
CA LYS A 62 4.28 -8.51 -26.05
C LYS A 62 4.14 -7.86 -24.68
N VAL A 63 3.10 -8.19 -23.93
CA VAL A 63 2.88 -7.64 -22.57
C VAL A 63 4.02 -8.02 -21.62
N VAL A 64 4.53 -9.26 -21.71
CA VAL A 64 5.70 -9.68 -20.92
C VAL A 64 6.94 -8.85 -21.26
N ASN A 65 7.15 -8.51 -22.54
CA ASN A 65 8.25 -7.62 -22.94
C ASN A 65 8.06 -6.20 -22.40
N GLU A 66 6.84 -5.66 -22.45
CA GLU A 66 6.50 -4.34 -21.90
C GLU A 66 6.70 -4.30 -20.37
N LEU A 67 6.27 -5.33 -19.65
CA LEU A 67 6.54 -5.49 -18.22
C LEU A 67 8.05 -5.52 -17.94
N GLY A 68 8.82 -6.26 -18.74
CA GLY A 68 10.28 -6.33 -18.59
C GLY A 68 10.93 -4.96 -18.73
N LYS A 69 10.58 -4.21 -19.78
CA LYS A 69 11.07 -2.85 -20.01
C LYS A 69 10.67 -1.90 -18.90
N ALA A 70 9.41 -1.93 -18.46
CA ALA A 70 8.97 -1.09 -17.35
C ALA A 70 9.73 -1.42 -16.05
N CYS A 71 10.04 -2.69 -15.79
CA CYS A 71 10.88 -3.06 -14.65
C CYS A 71 12.32 -2.55 -14.78
N GLU A 72 12.90 -2.60 -16.00
CA GLU A 72 14.29 -2.21 -16.27
C GLU A 72 14.47 -0.69 -16.27
N ASP A 73 13.60 0.03 -16.99
CA ASP A 73 13.72 1.46 -17.22
C ASP A 73 13.18 2.29 -16.04
N TRP A 74 12.10 1.81 -15.38
CA TRP A 74 11.39 2.56 -14.33
C TRP A 74 11.46 1.92 -12.94
N GLY A 75 11.53 0.58 -12.86
CA GLY A 75 11.38 -0.16 -11.60
C GLY A 75 9.96 -0.19 -11.03
N PHE A 76 9.00 0.51 -11.66
CA PHE A 76 7.58 0.50 -11.32
C PHE A 76 6.71 0.84 -12.54
N PHE A 77 5.42 0.49 -12.46
CA PHE A 77 4.43 0.73 -13.51
C PHE A 77 3.02 0.72 -12.93
N MET A 78 2.06 1.27 -13.68
CA MET A 78 0.64 1.16 -13.40
C MET A 78 0.03 0.00 -14.19
N VAL A 79 -0.99 -0.65 -13.64
CA VAL A 79 -1.74 -1.73 -14.32
C VAL A 79 -3.18 -1.33 -14.52
N VAL A 80 -3.73 -1.64 -15.69
CA VAL A 80 -5.15 -1.50 -16.03
C VAL A 80 -5.71 -2.82 -16.52
N ASN A 81 -7.04 -2.96 -16.51
CA ASN A 81 -7.73 -4.19 -16.90
C ASN A 81 -7.17 -5.45 -16.21
N HIS A 82 -6.78 -5.31 -14.94
CA HIS A 82 -6.18 -6.37 -14.12
C HIS A 82 -7.18 -7.44 -13.66
N GLY A 83 -8.47 -7.28 -13.93
CA GLY A 83 -9.51 -8.28 -13.63
C GLY A 83 -10.04 -8.25 -12.19
N VAL A 84 -9.62 -7.30 -11.36
CA VAL A 84 -10.23 -7.06 -10.04
C VAL A 84 -11.39 -6.09 -10.22
N GLU A 85 -12.57 -6.48 -9.74
CA GLU A 85 -13.77 -5.65 -9.82
C GLU A 85 -13.57 -4.30 -9.10
N GLU A 86 -13.92 -3.20 -9.74
CA GLU A 86 -13.80 -1.85 -9.16
C GLU A 86 -14.59 -1.72 -7.86
N LYS A 87 -15.77 -2.37 -7.78
CA LYS A 87 -16.58 -2.42 -6.57
C LYS A 87 -15.82 -3.06 -5.40
N LEU A 88 -15.11 -4.16 -5.64
CA LEU A 88 -14.30 -4.81 -4.60
C LEU A 88 -13.18 -3.89 -4.09
N MET A 89 -12.53 -3.14 -4.99
CA MET A 89 -11.50 -2.17 -4.61
C MET A 89 -12.08 -1.04 -3.74
N LYS A 90 -13.25 -0.50 -4.13
CA LYS A 90 -13.99 0.52 -3.36
C LYS A 90 -14.39 -0.01 -1.99
N ASP A 91 -15.05 -1.16 -1.92
CA ASP A 91 -15.49 -1.78 -0.66
C ASP A 91 -14.28 -2.04 0.28
N LEU A 92 -13.13 -2.46 -0.26
CA LEU A 92 -11.93 -2.68 0.55
C LEU A 92 -11.34 -1.36 1.09
N MET A 93 -11.32 -0.30 0.29
CA MET A 93 -10.88 1.02 0.73
C MET A 93 -11.79 1.55 1.85
N GLU A 94 -13.12 1.44 1.70
CA GLU A 94 -14.08 1.82 2.73
C GLU A 94 -13.85 1.05 4.03
N ILE A 95 -13.63 -0.26 3.95
CA ILE A 95 -13.32 -1.11 5.11
C ILE A 95 -12.00 -0.75 5.80
N CYS A 96 -11.00 -0.31 5.03
CA CYS A 96 -9.75 0.18 5.61
C CYS A 96 -9.96 1.50 6.34
N ILE A 97 -10.76 2.42 5.78
CA ILE A 97 -11.16 3.67 6.45
C ILE A 97 -11.93 3.34 7.73
N GLU A 98 -12.94 2.46 7.67
CA GLU A 98 -13.70 1.99 8.84
C GLU A 98 -12.77 1.45 9.95
N PHE A 99 -11.71 0.71 9.60
CA PHE A 99 -10.72 0.24 10.57
C PHE A 99 -9.98 1.40 11.26
N PHE A 100 -9.53 2.42 10.51
CA PHE A 100 -8.78 3.54 11.08
C PHE A 100 -9.66 4.51 11.89
N GLU A 101 -10.97 4.51 11.65
CA GLU A 101 -11.98 5.21 12.45
C GLU A 101 -12.42 4.44 13.72
N LEU A 102 -11.99 3.19 13.91
CA LEU A 102 -12.20 2.49 15.19
C LEU A 102 -11.53 3.23 16.34
N LYS A 103 -12.02 2.96 17.56
CA LYS A 103 -11.39 3.50 18.76
C LYS A 103 -9.94 3.05 18.87
N GLU A 104 -9.11 3.90 19.46
CA GLU A 104 -7.68 3.63 19.57
C GLU A 104 -7.41 2.33 20.36
N GLU A 105 -8.23 1.99 21.35
CA GLU A 105 -8.13 0.73 22.10
C GLU A 105 -8.31 -0.50 21.21
N GLU A 106 -9.25 -0.43 20.26
CA GLU A 106 -9.55 -1.52 19.32
C GLU A 106 -8.42 -1.68 18.30
N LYS A 107 -7.83 -0.57 17.83
CA LYS A 107 -6.67 -0.61 16.92
C LYS A 107 -5.42 -1.13 17.64
N ARG A 108 -5.24 -0.78 18.91
CA ARG A 108 -4.10 -1.21 19.73
C ARG A 108 -4.11 -2.69 20.11
N GLU A 109 -5.21 -3.41 19.89
CA GLU A 109 -5.20 -4.88 19.93
C GLU A 109 -4.13 -5.45 18.97
N TYR A 110 -3.81 -4.72 17.90
CA TYR A 110 -2.82 -5.08 16.90
C TYR A 110 -1.50 -4.29 17.03
N GLU A 111 -1.27 -3.56 18.14
CA GLU A 111 -0.03 -2.79 18.33
C GLU A 111 1.19 -3.69 18.15
N THR A 112 2.16 -3.21 17.37
CA THR A 112 3.35 -3.99 17.00
C THR A 112 4.17 -4.31 18.25
N LYS A 113 4.20 -5.58 18.67
CA LYS A 113 5.05 -6.07 19.77
C LYS A 113 6.31 -6.74 19.25
N HIS A 114 6.17 -7.48 18.15
CA HIS A 114 7.27 -8.16 17.48
C HIS A 114 7.19 -8.01 15.96
N VAL A 115 8.36 -7.92 15.30
CA VAL A 115 8.44 -7.73 13.84
C VAL A 115 7.81 -8.88 13.04
N LEU A 116 7.71 -10.07 13.67
CA LEU A 116 7.13 -11.26 13.08
C LEU A 116 5.61 -11.37 13.27
N ASP A 117 4.99 -10.47 14.04
CA ASP A 117 3.55 -10.48 14.26
C ASP A 117 2.79 -10.49 12.92
N PRO A 118 1.75 -11.33 12.79
CA PRO A 118 1.01 -11.46 11.54
C PRO A 118 0.18 -10.24 11.20
N ILE A 119 -0.28 -9.50 12.21
CA ILE A 119 -1.01 -8.24 12.07
C ILE A 119 -0.29 -7.22 12.93
N ARG A 120 -0.02 -6.05 12.37
CA ARG A 120 0.77 -4.98 13.00
C ARG A 120 0.15 -3.62 12.73
N TYR A 121 -0.20 -2.93 13.80
CA TYR A 121 -0.61 -1.53 13.83
C TYR A 121 0.51 -0.69 14.46
N GLY A 122 0.71 0.52 13.96
CA GLY A 122 1.71 1.45 14.47
C GLY A 122 1.79 2.73 13.64
N THR A 123 2.66 3.64 14.07
CA THR A 123 2.87 4.96 13.46
C THR A 123 4.25 5.13 12.83
N SER A 124 5.26 4.50 13.43
CA SER A 124 6.66 4.52 12.99
C SER A 124 7.20 3.09 12.95
N PHE A 125 8.11 2.81 12.03
CA PHE A 125 8.59 1.45 11.79
C PHE A 125 9.63 1.05 12.84
N ASN A 126 10.53 1.96 13.20
CA ASN A 126 11.47 1.78 14.29
C ASN A 126 11.84 3.13 14.94
N PRO A 127 11.09 3.55 15.97
CA PRO A 127 11.31 4.82 16.65
C PRO A 127 12.70 4.98 17.27
N LYS A 128 13.45 3.89 17.46
CA LYS A 128 14.78 3.90 18.09
C LYS A 128 15.91 4.23 17.12
N VAL A 129 15.70 4.06 15.81
CA VAL A 129 16.73 4.30 14.79
C VAL A 129 16.33 5.38 13.79
N GLU A 130 15.04 5.74 13.73
CA GLU A 130 14.53 6.78 12.86
C GLU A 130 14.97 8.17 13.38
N LYS A 131 15.64 8.94 12.50
CA LYS A 131 15.98 10.35 12.77
C LYS A 131 14.73 11.25 12.82
N ALA A 132 13.71 10.89 12.04
CA ALA A 132 12.39 11.50 12.03
C ALA A 132 11.34 10.42 11.76
N PHE A 133 10.21 10.50 12.45
CA PHE A 133 9.07 9.60 12.30
C PHE A 133 8.25 9.98 11.07
N PHE A 134 7.63 8.97 10.46
CA PHE A 134 6.69 9.20 9.36
C PHE A 134 5.38 9.79 9.87
N TRP A 135 4.86 10.80 9.16
CA TRP A 135 3.51 11.33 9.38
C TRP A 135 2.45 10.38 8.80
N ARG A 136 2.35 9.19 9.37
CA ARG A 136 1.49 8.11 8.90
C ARG A 136 1.12 7.15 10.03
N ASP A 137 -0.11 6.66 9.99
CA ASP A 137 -0.49 5.42 10.68
C ASP A 137 -0.50 4.25 9.67
N TYR A 138 -0.18 3.04 10.13
CA TYR A 138 -0.19 1.86 9.28
C TYR A 138 -0.88 0.66 9.94
N LEU A 139 -1.46 -0.17 9.09
CA LEU A 139 -1.87 -1.54 9.38
C LEU A 139 -1.17 -2.46 8.38
N LYS A 140 -0.39 -3.41 8.87
CA LYS A 140 0.32 -4.40 8.06
C LYS A 140 -0.20 -5.80 8.39
N ILE A 141 -0.68 -6.50 7.36
CA ILE A 141 -1.32 -7.80 7.49
C ILE A 141 -0.56 -8.82 6.64
N LYS A 142 -0.10 -9.91 7.25
CA LYS A 142 0.41 -11.07 6.53
C LYS A 142 -0.80 -11.89 6.05
N VAL A 143 -1.01 -11.93 4.75
CA VAL A 143 -2.14 -12.65 4.12
C VAL A 143 -1.72 -13.98 3.49
N HIS A 144 -0.42 -14.21 3.31
CA HIS A 144 0.17 -15.41 2.73
C HIS A 144 1.51 -15.74 3.43
N PRO A 145 1.87 -17.02 3.65
CA PRO A 145 1.14 -18.24 3.27
C PRO A 145 -0.08 -18.53 4.14
N LYS A 146 -0.08 -18.08 5.40
CA LYS A 146 -1.23 -18.20 6.30
C LYS A 146 -2.06 -16.91 6.26
N PHE A 147 -3.37 -17.06 6.11
CA PHE A 147 -4.27 -15.92 6.05
C PHE A 147 -4.58 -15.37 7.44
N HIS A 148 -4.26 -14.09 7.65
CA HIS A 148 -4.63 -13.32 8.83
C HIS A 148 -5.46 -12.10 8.42
N ALA A 149 -6.35 -11.66 9.30
CA ALA A 149 -7.14 -10.45 9.13
C ALA A 149 -7.61 -9.93 10.49
N PRO A 150 -7.79 -8.62 10.66
CA PRO A 150 -8.48 -8.06 11.81
C PRO A 150 -9.88 -8.64 11.99
N THR A 151 -10.34 -8.74 13.22
CA THR A 151 -11.71 -9.14 13.58
C THR A 151 -12.73 -8.01 13.38
N LYS A 152 -12.26 -6.76 13.41
CA LYS A 152 -13.05 -5.54 13.20
C LYS A 152 -12.45 -4.72 12.05
N PRO A 153 -13.29 -4.04 11.25
CA PRO A 153 -14.74 -4.24 11.12
C PRO A 153 -15.08 -5.68 10.72
N THR A 154 -16.29 -6.15 11.05
CA THR A 154 -16.69 -7.56 10.86
C THR A 154 -16.48 -8.07 9.43
N ARG A 155 -16.60 -7.19 8.42
CA ARG A 155 -16.43 -7.52 7.01
C ARG A 155 -14.97 -7.47 6.52
N PHE A 156 -14.00 -7.01 7.32
CA PHE A 156 -12.60 -6.85 6.90
C PHE A 156 -12.02 -8.16 6.37
N ARG A 157 -12.23 -9.24 7.12
CA ARG A 157 -11.78 -10.59 6.74
C ARG A 157 -12.31 -11.02 5.38
N PHE A 158 -13.59 -10.75 5.09
CA PHE A 158 -14.24 -11.17 3.85
C PHE A 158 -13.64 -10.45 2.64
N PHE A 159 -13.58 -9.12 2.66
CA PHE A 159 -13.05 -8.34 1.53
C PHE A 159 -11.55 -8.56 1.32
N LEU A 160 -10.78 -8.69 2.40
CA LEU A 160 -9.35 -9.01 2.30
C LEU A 160 -9.11 -10.40 1.68
N MET A 161 -9.94 -11.38 2.03
CA MET A 161 -9.88 -12.72 1.41
C MET A 161 -10.21 -12.66 -0.07
N LEU A 162 -11.26 -11.93 -0.46
CA LEU A 162 -11.62 -11.76 -1.87
C LEU A 162 -10.50 -11.08 -2.67
N LEU A 163 -9.86 -10.04 -2.13
CA LEU A 163 -8.71 -9.41 -2.78
C LEU A 163 -7.56 -10.41 -2.94
N LEU A 164 -7.22 -11.17 -1.89
CA LEU A 164 -6.14 -12.16 -1.96
C LEU A 164 -6.41 -13.20 -3.05
N LEU A 165 -7.63 -13.73 -3.14
CA LEU A 165 -8.00 -14.71 -4.17
C LEU A 165 -7.86 -14.14 -5.58
N ASN A 166 -8.30 -12.90 -5.80
CA ASN A 166 -8.12 -12.21 -7.08
C ASN A 166 -6.64 -12.01 -7.41
N PHE A 167 -5.84 -11.55 -6.45
CA PHE A 167 -4.40 -11.36 -6.65
C PHE A 167 -3.70 -12.67 -7.01
N LEU A 168 -3.98 -13.74 -6.28
CA LEU A 168 -3.39 -15.06 -6.54
C LEU A 168 -3.83 -15.64 -7.89
N SER A 169 -5.07 -15.37 -8.31
CA SER A 169 -5.57 -15.74 -9.64
C SER A 169 -4.80 -15.03 -10.75
N ILE A 170 -4.55 -13.72 -10.62
CA ILE A 170 -3.80 -12.93 -11.61
C ILE A 170 -2.36 -13.44 -11.76
N TRP A 171 -1.71 -13.78 -10.64
CA TRP A 171 -0.30 -14.16 -10.61
C TRP A 171 -0.05 -15.68 -10.59
N GLY A 172 -1.08 -16.49 -10.86
CA GLY A 172 -0.94 -17.94 -11.04
C GLY A 172 -0.50 -18.73 -9.81
N LYS A 173 -0.69 -18.20 -8.59
CA LYS A 173 -0.33 -18.90 -7.35
C LYS A 173 -1.55 -19.64 -6.80
N LYS A 174 -1.46 -20.97 -6.62
CA LYS A 174 -2.49 -21.74 -5.90
C LYS A 174 -2.32 -21.57 -4.39
N LEU A 175 -3.41 -21.26 -3.66
CA LEU A 175 -3.41 -21.37 -2.20
C LEU A 175 -3.31 -22.85 -1.80
N THR A 176 -2.26 -23.22 -1.08
CA THR A 176 -2.23 -24.47 -0.33
C THR A 176 -2.81 -24.19 1.05
N PHE A 177 -4.02 -24.67 1.32
CA PHE A 177 -4.54 -24.71 2.68
C PHE A 177 -3.98 -25.98 3.36
N SER A 178 -3.24 -25.80 4.45
CA SER A 178 -2.83 -26.88 5.38
C SER A 178 -3.91 -27.11 6.43
#